data_AF-A0A7J3TEG8-F1
#
_entry.id   AF-A0A7J3TEG8-F1
#
_cell.length_a   1.000
_cell.length_b   1.000
_cell.length_c   1.000
_cell.angle_alpha   90.00
_cell.angle_beta   90.00
_cell.angle_gamma   90.00
#
_symmetry.space_group_name_H-M   'P 1'
#
loop_
_entity.id
_entity.type
_entity.pdbx_description
1 polymer ?
#
loop_
_entity_poly.entity_id
_entity_poly.type
_entity_poly.pdbx_seq_one_letter_code
_entity_poly.pdbx_strand_id
1 'polypeptide(L)'
;MIKFESNRPDPFYIYYESLIMEGRGNYEDARKNINHAVEKLENFKFLDLLARVSIRCGELKEAVSVYEMIFRNGGKDSIDFLSLYSILSQLKDQEFVMNFVDLCEYNSFSNLWVKRLKRDILLGRNDSMSAYEISREIIAGGKLEEPDLRTHLSIVEKIDLQGDRISLLEDVRADNENPKIDVMIGDIYFKNGRYEKALECYRDAIHKGMDTASMQNYPETLINTGNFGEATDMISSQNLPSMLLVKLYSGKNDVESILRMLSNFRIRDTKDEEALSFLCRNYWKDPDIRESLKNIYSNGGYLFLGKEIGERLIQDGSYDEAMDVLKNLFNNYPENIEVARLYSGLLIKNGNRSEAIRSLSRGLKASKSMEEATEFTNALLKVYYEDGDYRSVTDLYLSDPSLIDREGLKITVRSYIALDKFEEAERIISRQDKILDQGLNDDLYVELQSRKNFTELLTYVNRLLKLEYKKGRIFNTEEALYKAEIPIDRLPEVMDFLKGDRYWGEPNPEKYDLISRDVIKRIVKNSNIEKITDIRIFMIYNNLDRKDAVVAVNLYRYIMDRISEVNVPKTDDTEILSMMKKALKENIPPEPLHVAYMLDTGIGTAMDVITLMDYMAGMKQRESENQ
;
A
#
# COMPACT_ATOMS: atom_id res chain seq x y z
N MET A 1 -38.76 -35.58 83.11
CA MET A 1 -37.52 -36.09 82.47
C MET A 1 -37.84 -36.42 81.02
N ILE A 2 -37.55 -35.49 80.11
CA ILE A 2 -37.41 -35.76 78.67
C ILE A 2 -35.96 -35.36 78.39
N LYS A 3 -35.12 -36.35 78.06
CA LYS A 3 -33.70 -36.14 77.75
C LYS A 3 -33.59 -35.37 76.43
N PHE A 4 -33.05 -34.16 76.47
CA PHE A 4 -32.51 -33.50 75.28
C PHE A 4 -31.27 -34.30 74.81
N GLU A 5 -31.31 -34.85 73.60
CA GLU A 5 -30.14 -35.44 72.95
C GLU A 5 -29.18 -34.31 72.51
N SER A 6 -28.21 -33.96 73.36
CA SER A 6 -27.28 -32.84 73.17
C SER A 6 -26.05 -33.16 72.31
N ASN A 7 -26.18 -33.94 71.24
CA ASN A 7 -25.03 -34.40 70.44
C ASN A 7 -25.16 -34.18 68.92
N ARG A 8 -26.10 -33.34 68.46
CA ARG A 8 -26.16 -32.94 67.04
C ARG A 8 -25.61 -31.52 66.88
N PRO A 9 -24.54 -31.31 66.09
CA PRO A 9 -24.00 -29.97 65.85
C PRO A 9 -25.05 -29.07 65.18
N ASP A 10 -25.15 -27.83 65.68
CA ASP A 10 -26.07 -26.79 65.21
C ASP A 10 -25.81 -26.48 63.71
N PRO A 11 -26.81 -26.58 62.82
CA PRO A 11 -26.66 -26.27 61.40
C PRO A 11 -26.11 -24.85 61.13
N PHE A 12 -26.43 -23.86 61.98
CA PHE A 12 -25.90 -22.51 61.84
C PHE A 12 -24.40 -22.44 62.17
N TYR A 13 -23.94 -23.22 63.14
CA TYR A 13 -22.51 -23.31 63.44
C TYR A 13 -21.72 -23.85 62.25
N ILE A 14 -22.22 -24.93 61.63
CA ILE A 14 -21.60 -25.55 60.44
C ILE A 14 -21.62 -24.58 59.24
N TYR A 15 -22.71 -23.83 59.08
CA TYR A 15 -22.81 -22.77 58.06
C TYR A 15 -21.75 -21.68 58.24
N TYR A 16 -21.58 -21.13 59.44
CA TYR A 16 -20.56 -20.11 59.70
C TYR A 16 -19.14 -20.64 59.55
N GLU A 17 -18.89 -21.89 59.92
CA GLU A 17 -17.61 -22.55 59.68
C GLU A 17 -17.30 -22.64 58.16
N SER A 18 -18.29 -23.04 57.35
CA SER A 18 -18.17 -23.05 55.89
C SER A 18 -17.91 -21.65 55.30
N LEU A 19 -18.59 -20.62 55.79
CA LEU A 19 -18.40 -19.23 55.35
C LEU A 19 -16.96 -18.74 55.63
N ILE A 20 -16.40 -19.08 56.80
CA ILE A 20 -15.01 -18.77 57.14
C ILE A 20 -14.04 -19.52 56.23
N MET A 21 -14.34 -20.78 55.90
CA MET A 21 -13.52 -21.60 54.99
C MET A 21 -13.54 -21.06 53.56
N GLU A 22 -14.71 -20.62 53.05
CA GLU A 22 -14.84 -19.93 51.76
C GLU A 22 -13.95 -18.67 51.73
N GLY A 23 -14.03 -17.83 52.76
CA GLY A 23 -13.21 -16.61 52.87
C GLY A 23 -11.70 -16.86 52.95
N ARG A 24 -11.29 -18.07 53.37
CA ARG A 24 -9.87 -18.51 53.40
C ARG A 24 -9.43 -19.22 52.11
N GLY A 25 -10.33 -19.40 51.15
CA GLY A 25 -10.06 -20.11 49.89
C GLY A 25 -10.05 -21.64 50.00
N ASN A 26 -10.53 -22.21 51.12
CA ASN A 26 -10.63 -23.67 51.27
C ASN A 26 -12.01 -24.16 50.79
N TYR A 27 -12.19 -24.21 49.47
CA TYR A 27 -13.50 -24.44 48.86
C TYR A 27 -14.03 -25.87 49.03
N GLU A 28 -13.17 -26.89 48.99
CA GLU A 28 -13.59 -28.30 49.11
C GLU A 28 -14.13 -28.63 50.51
N ASP A 29 -13.47 -28.14 51.55
CA ASP A 29 -13.95 -28.35 52.93
C ASP A 29 -15.15 -27.45 53.24
N ALA A 30 -15.17 -26.23 52.70
CA ALA A 30 -16.37 -25.38 52.74
C ALA A 30 -17.57 -26.09 52.12
N ARG A 31 -17.40 -26.76 50.97
CA ARG A 31 -18.45 -27.49 50.24
C ARG A 31 -18.99 -28.67 51.05
N LYS A 32 -18.12 -29.44 51.70
CA LYS A 32 -18.54 -30.56 52.56
C LYS A 32 -19.36 -30.07 53.76
N ASN A 33 -18.88 -29.01 54.42
CA ASN A 33 -19.55 -28.46 55.58
C ASN A 33 -20.91 -27.84 55.22
N ILE A 34 -20.99 -27.07 54.13
CA ILE A 34 -22.27 -26.46 53.73
C ILE A 34 -23.29 -27.50 53.27
N ASN A 35 -22.87 -28.57 52.59
CA ASN A 35 -23.76 -29.70 52.29
C ASN A 35 -24.32 -30.33 53.57
N HIS A 36 -23.48 -30.56 54.58
CA HIS A 36 -23.93 -31.08 55.87
C HIS A 36 -24.88 -30.14 56.62
N ALA A 37 -24.72 -28.82 56.46
CA ALA A 37 -25.63 -27.82 57.02
C ALA A 37 -26.99 -27.85 56.30
N VAL A 38 -26.99 -27.90 54.97
CA VAL A 38 -28.20 -27.95 54.12
C VAL A 38 -29.01 -29.23 54.38
N GLU A 39 -28.36 -30.39 54.55
CA GLU A 39 -29.02 -31.66 54.90
C GLU A 39 -29.80 -31.60 56.23
N LYS A 40 -29.33 -30.79 57.18
CA LYS A 40 -29.98 -30.64 58.50
C LYS A 40 -31.05 -29.56 58.51
N LEU A 41 -30.89 -28.52 57.70
CA LEU A 41 -31.80 -27.39 57.62
C LEU A 41 -31.73 -26.76 56.23
N GLU A 42 -32.79 -26.91 55.47
CA GLU A 42 -32.96 -26.20 54.20
C GLU A 42 -33.21 -24.72 54.48
N ASN A 43 -32.23 -23.87 54.15
CA ASN A 43 -32.26 -22.43 54.37
C ASN A 43 -31.68 -21.70 53.16
N PHE A 44 -32.35 -20.66 52.66
CA PHE A 44 -31.90 -19.97 51.45
C PHE A 44 -30.51 -19.32 51.54
N LYS A 45 -30.06 -18.90 52.73
CA LYS A 45 -28.69 -18.43 52.93
C LYS A 45 -27.66 -19.57 52.86
N PHE A 46 -28.05 -20.77 53.28
CA PHE A 46 -27.18 -21.94 53.19
C PHE A 46 -27.08 -22.41 51.74
N LEU A 47 -28.19 -22.34 51.01
CA LEU A 47 -28.27 -22.64 49.59
C LEU A 47 -27.48 -21.62 48.74
N ASP A 48 -27.54 -20.32 49.05
CA ASP A 48 -26.69 -19.30 48.39
C ASP A 48 -25.20 -19.62 48.56
N LEU A 49 -24.77 -19.91 49.80
CA LEU A 49 -23.38 -20.27 50.09
C LEU A 49 -22.97 -21.58 49.40
N LEU A 50 -23.84 -22.59 49.40
CA LEU A 50 -23.61 -23.84 48.67
C LEU A 50 -23.38 -23.57 47.18
N ALA A 51 -24.26 -22.80 46.54
CA ALA A 51 -24.14 -22.48 45.12
C ALA A 51 -22.85 -21.70 44.80
N ARG A 52 -22.47 -20.71 45.63
CA ARG A 52 -21.23 -19.94 45.46
C ARG A 52 -19.98 -20.82 45.59
N VAL A 53 -19.95 -21.69 46.59
CA VAL A 53 -18.84 -22.63 46.81
C VAL A 53 -18.78 -23.69 45.70
N SER A 54 -19.92 -24.21 45.24
CA SER A 54 -20.00 -25.14 44.11
C SER A 54 -19.44 -24.53 42.83
N ILE A 55 -19.68 -23.25 42.54
CA ILE A 55 -19.04 -22.54 41.42
C ILE A 55 -17.51 -22.51 41.57
N ARG A 56 -17.00 -22.19 42.77
CA ARG A 56 -15.55 -22.14 43.05
C ARG A 56 -14.88 -23.53 42.96
N CYS A 57 -15.62 -24.61 43.21
CA CYS A 57 -15.19 -25.99 43.01
C CYS A 57 -15.35 -26.50 41.57
N GLY A 58 -15.94 -25.72 40.66
CA GLY A 58 -16.21 -26.14 39.27
C GLY A 58 -17.47 -27.00 39.08
N GLU A 59 -18.29 -27.17 40.11
CA GLU A 59 -19.55 -27.92 40.09
C GLU A 59 -20.71 -27.06 39.56
N LEU A 60 -20.58 -26.61 38.32
CA LEU A 60 -21.50 -25.63 37.73
C LEU A 60 -22.95 -26.12 37.65
N LYS A 61 -23.17 -27.40 37.35
CA LYS A 61 -24.52 -27.99 37.27
C LYS A 61 -25.24 -27.99 38.61
N GLU A 62 -24.50 -28.26 39.69
CA GLU A 62 -25.03 -28.22 41.05
C GLU A 62 -25.43 -26.79 41.39
N ALA A 63 -24.55 -25.81 41.14
CA ALA A 63 -24.85 -24.40 41.40
C ALA A 63 -26.13 -23.91 40.70
N VAL A 64 -26.35 -24.26 39.43
CA VAL A 64 -27.58 -23.89 38.69
C VAL A 64 -28.81 -24.51 39.34
N SER A 65 -28.78 -25.80 39.67
CA SER A 65 -29.92 -26.47 40.31
C SER A 65 -30.29 -25.84 41.66
N VAL A 66 -29.28 -25.40 42.43
CA VAL A 66 -29.48 -24.73 43.70
C VAL A 66 -30.09 -23.33 43.50
N TYR A 67 -29.60 -22.54 42.54
CA TYR A 67 -30.21 -21.23 42.24
C TYR A 67 -31.63 -21.35 41.70
N GLU A 68 -31.92 -22.32 40.82
CA GLU A 68 -33.29 -22.61 40.37
C GLU A 68 -34.23 -22.90 41.54
N MET A 69 -33.76 -23.66 42.54
CA MET A 69 -34.52 -23.96 43.75
C MET A 69 -34.76 -22.71 44.60
N ILE A 70 -33.73 -21.86 44.76
CA ILE A 70 -33.86 -20.57 45.47
C ILE A 70 -34.91 -19.68 44.77
N PHE A 71 -34.85 -19.53 43.44
CA PHE A 71 -35.82 -18.72 42.70
C PHE A 71 -37.24 -19.29 42.76
N ARG A 72 -37.41 -20.60 42.53
CA ARG A 72 -38.71 -21.29 42.55
C ARG A 72 -39.43 -21.13 43.89
N ASN A 73 -38.67 -21.14 44.98
CA ASN A 73 -39.21 -21.05 46.33
C ASN A 73 -39.23 -19.61 46.88
N GLY A 74 -38.96 -18.60 46.05
CA GLY A 74 -39.05 -17.19 46.43
C GLY A 74 -37.90 -16.66 47.30
N GLY A 75 -36.79 -17.40 47.41
CA GLY A 75 -35.62 -17.06 48.24
C GLY A 75 -34.67 -16.02 47.63
N LYS A 76 -35.07 -15.30 46.57
CA LYS A 76 -34.21 -14.39 45.81
C LYS A 76 -33.48 -13.32 46.64
N ASP A 77 -34.10 -12.85 47.73
CA ASP A 77 -33.53 -11.81 48.58
C ASP A 77 -32.37 -12.31 49.46
N SER A 78 -32.15 -13.62 49.54
CA SER A 78 -31.02 -14.21 50.27
C SER A 78 -29.75 -14.32 49.44
N ILE A 79 -29.81 -14.03 48.13
CA ILE A 79 -28.67 -14.18 47.22
C ILE A 79 -27.71 -13.01 47.40
N ASP A 80 -26.44 -13.30 47.64
CA ASP A 80 -25.39 -12.28 47.71
C ASP A 80 -24.84 -11.97 46.30
N PHE A 81 -25.56 -11.09 45.59
CA PHE A 81 -25.23 -10.71 44.23
C PHE A 81 -23.88 -9.98 44.08
N LEU A 82 -23.38 -9.31 45.11
CA LEU A 82 -22.07 -8.66 45.08
C LEU A 82 -20.96 -9.72 45.04
N SER A 83 -21.01 -10.67 45.98
CA SER A 83 -20.07 -11.80 46.00
C SER A 83 -20.19 -12.62 44.72
N LEU A 84 -21.42 -12.88 44.26
CA LEU A 84 -21.66 -13.64 43.04
C LEU A 84 -21.12 -12.94 41.78
N TYR A 85 -21.28 -11.62 41.65
CA TYR A 85 -20.67 -10.84 40.57
C TYR A 85 -19.15 -11.04 40.56
N SER A 86 -18.49 -10.93 41.72
CA SER A 86 -17.03 -11.11 41.81
C SER A 86 -16.56 -12.51 41.41
N ILE A 87 -17.36 -13.55 41.68
CA ILE A 87 -17.08 -14.94 41.30
C ILE A 87 -17.26 -15.13 39.80
N LEU A 88 -18.41 -14.71 39.27
CA LEU A 88 -18.80 -14.96 37.89
C LEU A 88 -18.00 -14.13 36.89
N SER A 89 -17.63 -12.89 37.21
CA SER A 89 -16.78 -12.06 36.35
C SER A 89 -15.36 -12.61 36.16
N GLN A 90 -14.91 -13.50 37.06
CA GLN A 90 -13.61 -14.18 36.95
C GLN A 90 -13.70 -15.54 36.24
N LEU A 91 -14.91 -16.02 35.98
CA LEU A 91 -15.14 -17.35 35.41
C LEU A 91 -14.86 -17.33 33.89
N LYS A 92 -14.07 -18.30 33.41
CA LYS A 92 -13.81 -18.44 31.97
C LYS A 92 -15.01 -18.96 31.19
N ASP A 93 -15.90 -19.70 31.84
CA ASP A 93 -17.10 -20.27 31.23
C ASP A 93 -18.20 -19.20 31.06
N GLN A 94 -18.15 -18.49 29.94
CA GLN A 94 -19.08 -17.41 29.62
C GLN A 94 -20.50 -17.92 29.27
N GLU A 95 -20.64 -19.20 28.91
CA GLU A 95 -21.95 -19.81 28.63
C GLU A 95 -22.71 -20.04 29.94
N PHE A 96 -22.02 -20.53 30.97
CA PHE A 96 -22.58 -20.64 32.31
C PHE A 96 -23.08 -19.30 32.86
N VAL A 97 -22.26 -18.24 32.73
CA VAL A 97 -22.65 -16.92 33.26
C VAL A 97 -23.88 -16.39 32.53
N MET A 98 -24.00 -16.58 31.21
CA MET A 98 -25.21 -16.20 30.48
C MET A 98 -26.43 -16.99 30.92
N ASN A 99 -26.31 -18.31 31.12
CA ASN A 99 -27.42 -19.12 31.61
C ASN A 99 -27.91 -18.63 33.00
N PHE A 100 -26.99 -18.17 33.86
CA PHE A 100 -27.36 -17.57 35.13
C PHE A 100 -28.09 -16.21 34.97
N VAL A 101 -27.65 -15.37 34.03
CA VAL A 101 -28.34 -14.11 33.69
C VAL A 101 -29.74 -14.41 33.17
N ASP A 102 -29.88 -15.35 32.24
CA ASP A 102 -31.17 -15.76 31.66
C ASP A 102 -32.11 -16.33 32.73
N LEU A 103 -31.58 -17.09 33.69
CA LEU A 103 -32.35 -17.58 34.85
C LEU A 103 -32.91 -16.42 35.69
N CYS A 104 -32.11 -15.38 35.94
CA CYS A 104 -32.56 -14.18 36.65
C CYS A 104 -33.66 -13.44 35.88
N GLU A 105 -33.50 -13.29 34.56
CA GLU A 105 -34.45 -12.60 33.69
C GLU A 105 -35.77 -13.36 33.54
N TYR A 106 -35.71 -14.69 33.38
CA TYR A 106 -36.90 -15.57 33.32
C TYR A 106 -37.77 -15.44 34.58
N ASN A 107 -37.14 -15.24 35.74
CA ASN A 107 -37.83 -15.02 37.01
C ASN A 107 -38.21 -13.53 37.26
N SER A 108 -38.14 -12.68 36.23
CA SER A 108 -38.44 -11.24 36.28
C SER A 108 -37.66 -10.50 37.39
N PHE A 109 -36.43 -10.93 37.66
CA PHE A 109 -35.60 -10.35 38.71
C PHE A 109 -34.63 -9.31 38.12
N SER A 110 -34.86 -8.03 38.46
CA SER A 110 -34.01 -6.92 38.03
C SER A 110 -33.08 -6.50 39.17
N ASN A 111 -31.77 -6.69 38.97
CA ASN A 111 -30.74 -6.33 39.94
C ASN A 111 -29.53 -5.70 39.23
N LEU A 112 -28.96 -4.67 39.84
CA LEU A 112 -27.81 -3.92 39.30
C LEU A 112 -26.62 -4.83 38.95
N TRP A 113 -26.28 -5.78 39.82
CA TRP A 113 -25.16 -6.70 39.62
C TRP A 113 -25.40 -7.68 38.46
N VAL A 114 -26.64 -8.13 38.28
CA VAL A 114 -27.03 -8.97 37.14
C VAL A 114 -26.93 -8.18 35.83
N LYS A 115 -27.36 -6.91 35.82
CA LYS A 115 -27.17 -6.02 34.66
C LYS A 115 -25.68 -5.79 34.36
N ARG A 116 -24.84 -5.60 35.37
CA ARG A 116 -23.38 -5.50 35.20
C ARG A 116 -22.80 -6.77 34.57
N LEU A 117 -23.17 -7.97 35.04
CA LEU A 117 -22.76 -9.24 34.41
C LEU A 117 -23.16 -9.29 32.94
N LYS A 118 -24.43 -8.99 32.63
CA LYS A 118 -24.94 -9.01 31.25
C LYS A 118 -24.14 -8.07 30.35
N ARG A 119 -23.90 -6.84 30.78
CA ARG A 119 -23.06 -5.86 30.05
C ARG A 119 -21.66 -6.41 29.79
N ASP A 120 -21.00 -6.93 30.83
CA ASP A 120 -19.60 -7.35 30.75
C ASP A 120 -19.43 -8.58 29.84
N ILE A 121 -20.40 -9.50 29.81
CA ILE A 121 -20.39 -10.65 28.90
C ILE A 121 -20.61 -10.20 27.44
N LEU A 122 -21.54 -9.28 27.20
CA LEU A 122 -21.79 -8.72 25.86
C LEU A 122 -20.54 -8.04 25.31
N LEU A 123 -19.82 -7.30 26.16
CA LEU A 123 -18.50 -6.74 25.84
C LEU A 123 -17.48 -7.82 25.46
N GLY A 124 -17.39 -8.91 26.23
CA GLY A 124 -16.53 -10.05 25.94
C GLY A 124 -16.85 -10.76 24.62
N ARG A 125 -18.13 -10.73 24.19
CA ARG A 125 -18.60 -11.24 22.89
C ARG A 125 -18.48 -10.24 21.74
N ASN A 126 -17.90 -9.07 21.99
CA ASN A 126 -17.77 -7.97 21.04
C ASN A 126 -19.12 -7.35 20.61
N ASP A 127 -20.24 -7.66 21.28
CA ASP A 127 -21.56 -7.07 21.02
C ASP A 127 -21.72 -5.75 21.78
N SER A 128 -21.20 -4.69 21.16
CA SER A 128 -21.05 -3.39 21.81
C SER A 128 -22.36 -2.59 21.85
N MET A 129 -23.30 -2.86 20.95
CA MET A 129 -24.58 -2.16 20.88
C MET A 129 -25.54 -2.66 21.96
N SER A 130 -25.67 -3.99 22.12
CA SER A 130 -26.47 -4.56 23.22
C SER A 130 -25.87 -4.20 24.58
N ALA A 131 -24.52 -4.20 24.70
CA ALA A 131 -23.85 -3.76 25.92
C ALA A 131 -24.14 -2.28 26.24
N TYR A 132 -24.23 -1.42 25.23
CA TYR A 132 -24.57 -0.01 25.38
C TYR A 132 -25.97 0.17 25.99
N GLU A 133 -26.98 -0.54 25.49
CA GLU A 133 -28.35 -0.46 26.01
C GLU A 133 -28.42 -0.83 27.49
N ILE A 134 -27.82 -1.96 27.88
CA ILE A 134 -27.75 -2.39 29.27
C ILE A 134 -26.96 -1.38 30.12
N SER A 135 -25.86 -0.87 29.59
CA SER A 135 -25.05 0.13 30.28
C SER A 135 -25.81 1.44 30.48
N ARG A 136 -26.68 1.85 29.55
CA ARG A 136 -27.51 3.05 29.69
C ARG A 136 -28.52 2.90 30.82
N GLU A 137 -29.11 1.71 30.96
CA GLU A 137 -30.02 1.42 32.07
C GLU A 137 -29.33 1.42 33.44
N ILE A 138 -28.09 0.91 33.50
CA ILE A 138 -27.27 0.95 34.72
C ILE A 138 -27.05 2.40 35.15
N ILE A 139 -26.66 3.26 34.21
CA ILE A 139 -26.39 4.67 34.45
C ILE A 139 -27.66 5.43 34.86
N ALA A 140 -28.82 5.17 34.22
CA ALA A 140 -30.10 5.79 34.56
C ALA A 140 -30.64 5.37 35.95
N GLY A 141 -30.14 4.28 36.54
CA GLY A 141 -30.59 3.74 37.83
C GLY A 141 -30.14 4.53 39.08
N GLY A 142 -29.36 5.62 38.93
CA GLY A 142 -29.10 6.62 39.97
C GLY A 142 -28.03 6.29 41.02
N LYS A 143 -27.57 5.03 41.16
CA LYS A 143 -26.39 4.68 41.98
C LYS A 143 -25.17 4.52 41.08
N LEU A 144 -24.57 5.65 40.72
CA LEU A 144 -23.50 5.71 39.73
C LEU A 144 -22.14 5.46 40.41
N GLU A 145 -21.50 4.34 40.11
CA GLU A 145 -20.13 4.05 40.55
C GLU A 145 -19.11 4.40 39.44
N GLU A 146 -17.91 4.88 39.81
CA GLU A 146 -16.84 5.24 38.85
C GLU A 146 -16.55 4.15 37.79
N PRO A 147 -16.52 2.84 38.14
CA PRO A 147 -16.31 1.77 37.16
C PRO A 147 -17.42 1.69 36.10
N ASP A 148 -18.69 1.90 36.48
CA ASP A 148 -19.80 1.83 35.52
C ASP A 148 -19.73 2.97 34.50
N LEU A 149 -19.36 4.17 34.96
CA LEU A 149 -19.17 5.32 34.09
C LEU A 149 -18.02 5.07 33.10
N ARG A 150 -16.86 4.59 33.59
CA ARG A 150 -15.72 4.25 32.73
C ARG A 150 -16.09 3.20 31.68
N THR A 151 -16.77 2.13 32.08
CA THR A 151 -17.21 1.09 31.16
C THR A 151 -18.20 1.64 30.13
N HIS A 152 -19.17 2.46 30.55
CA HIS A 152 -20.11 3.09 29.64
C HIS A 152 -19.41 3.98 28.60
N LEU A 153 -18.49 4.84 29.04
CA LEU A 153 -17.71 5.71 28.13
C LEU A 153 -16.87 4.90 27.15
N SER A 154 -16.28 3.78 27.58
CA SER A 154 -15.53 2.90 26.69
C SER A 154 -16.40 2.23 25.62
N ILE A 155 -17.65 1.87 25.98
CA ILE A 155 -18.64 1.34 25.03
C ILE A 155 -19.02 2.42 24.02
N VAL A 156 -19.35 3.62 24.50
CA VAL A 156 -19.74 4.78 23.67
C VAL A 156 -18.63 5.17 22.68
N GLU A 157 -17.37 5.13 23.10
CA GLU A 157 -16.21 5.36 22.23
C GLU A 157 -16.09 4.31 21.12
N LYS A 158 -16.39 3.05 21.43
CA LYS A 158 -16.33 1.94 20.46
C LYS A 158 -17.45 1.97 19.42
N ILE A 159 -18.62 2.49 19.77
CA ILE A 159 -19.79 2.62 18.88
C ILE A 159 -19.89 4.01 18.20
N ASP A 160 -18.90 4.87 18.43
CA ASP A 160 -18.78 6.23 17.85
C ASP A 160 -19.97 7.18 18.11
N LEU A 161 -20.69 7.00 19.21
CA LEU A 161 -21.78 7.89 19.61
C LEU A 161 -21.25 9.11 20.40
N GLN A 162 -20.49 9.97 19.74
CA GLN A 162 -19.79 11.10 20.38
C GLN A 162 -20.71 12.11 21.10
N GLY A 163 -21.93 12.32 20.58
CA GLY A 163 -22.90 13.26 21.15
C GLY A 163 -23.43 12.84 22.52
N ASP A 164 -23.70 11.55 22.70
CA ASP A 164 -24.20 10.99 23.97
C ASP A 164 -23.14 11.06 25.08
N ARG A 165 -21.85 10.97 24.71
CA ARG A 165 -20.73 10.92 25.64
C ARG A 165 -20.57 12.21 26.45
N ILE A 166 -20.60 13.35 25.78
CA ILE A 166 -20.42 14.67 26.42
C ILE A 166 -21.67 15.02 27.22
N SER A 167 -22.86 14.83 26.64
CA SER A 167 -24.13 15.12 27.33
C SER A 167 -24.24 14.33 28.63
N LEU A 168 -23.93 13.03 28.60
CA LEU A 168 -23.98 12.21 29.81
C LEU A 168 -22.99 12.69 30.87
N LEU A 169 -21.76 13.03 30.48
CA LEU A 169 -20.76 13.48 31.44
C LEU A 169 -21.09 14.86 32.02
N GLU A 170 -21.71 15.74 31.25
CA GLU A 170 -22.22 17.03 31.74
C GLU A 170 -23.37 16.84 32.75
N ASP A 171 -24.28 15.89 32.50
CA ASP A 171 -25.34 15.52 33.45
C ASP A 171 -24.75 14.94 34.75
N VAL A 172 -23.82 13.98 34.64
CA VAL A 172 -23.15 13.37 35.80
C VAL A 172 -22.30 14.40 36.56
N ARG A 173 -21.69 15.35 35.86
CA ARG A 173 -20.92 16.46 36.45
C ARG A 173 -21.80 17.38 37.29
N ALA A 174 -23.05 17.61 36.88
CA ALA A 174 -24.00 18.45 37.63
C ALA A 174 -24.37 17.83 38.98
N ASP A 175 -24.47 16.51 39.03
CA ASP A 175 -24.86 15.76 40.23
C ASP A 175 -23.67 15.28 41.10
N ASN A 176 -22.43 15.41 40.61
CA ASN A 176 -21.24 14.86 41.25
C ASN A 176 -20.01 15.78 41.09
N GLU A 177 -19.48 16.32 42.21
CA GLU A 177 -18.31 17.20 42.22
C GLU A 177 -16.96 16.47 42.07
N ASN A 178 -16.93 15.21 41.63
CA ASN A 178 -15.69 14.45 41.46
C ASN A 178 -14.79 15.03 40.34
N PRO A 179 -13.58 15.53 40.65
CA PRO A 179 -12.69 16.16 39.66
C PRO A 179 -12.27 15.24 38.50
N LYS A 180 -12.32 13.92 38.69
CA LYS A 180 -12.01 12.97 37.61
C LYS A 180 -12.98 13.08 36.45
N ILE A 181 -14.24 13.48 36.70
CA ILE A 181 -15.24 13.67 35.65
C ILE A 181 -14.82 14.84 34.76
N ASP A 182 -14.35 15.94 35.35
CA ASP A 182 -13.84 17.08 34.60
C ASP A 182 -12.62 16.69 33.73
N VAL A 183 -11.71 15.84 34.23
CA VAL A 183 -10.60 15.30 33.41
C VAL A 183 -11.11 14.45 32.24
N MET A 184 -12.10 13.59 32.48
CA MET A 184 -12.67 12.75 31.41
C MET A 184 -13.33 13.61 30.31
N ILE A 185 -14.05 14.66 30.69
CA ILE A 185 -14.63 15.62 29.74
C ILE A 185 -13.51 16.35 29.00
N GLY A 186 -12.47 16.78 29.71
CA GLY A 186 -11.29 17.42 29.14
C GLY A 186 -10.62 16.55 28.07
N ASP A 187 -10.39 15.26 28.36
CA ASP A 187 -9.77 14.31 27.43
C ASP A 187 -10.61 14.09 26.16
N ILE A 188 -11.93 14.13 26.29
CA ILE A 188 -12.85 14.04 25.13
C ILE A 188 -12.75 15.30 24.28
N TYR A 189 -12.77 16.48 24.91
CA TYR A 189 -12.59 17.74 24.19
C TYR A 189 -11.22 17.82 23.51
N PHE A 190 -10.17 17.32 24.15
CA PHE A 190 -8.82 17.22 23.59
C PHE A 190 -8.78 16.33 22.35
N LYS A 191 -9.31 15.11 22.43
CA LYS A 191 -9.41 14.20 21.27
C LYS A 191 -10.18 14.80 20.10
N ASN A 192 -11.18 15.63 20.39
CA ASN A 192 -12.00 16.33 19.41
C ASN A 192 -11.37 17.64 18.90
N GLY A 193 -10.13 17.95 19.28
CA GLY A 193 -9.42 19.18 18.88
C GLY A 193 -9.98 20.47 19.47
N ARG A 194 -10.88 20.38 20.47
CA ARG A 194 -11.47 21.53 21.17
C ARG A 194 -10.64 21.90 22.40
N TYR A 195 -9.42 22.37 22.16
CA TYR A 195 -8.41 22.56 23.21
C TYR A 195 -8.80 23.60 24.27
N GLU A 196 -9.54 24.65 23.91
CA GLU A 196 -10.00 25.68 24.86
C GLU A 196 -10.97 25.10 25.89
N LYS A 197 -11.93 24.29 25.42
CA LYS A 197 -12.89 23.60 26.31
C LYS A 197 -12.20 22.54 27.16
N ALA A 198 -11.24 21.82 26.57
CA ALA A 198 -10.44 20.86 27.32
C ALA A 198 -9.68 21.56 28.46
N LEU A 199 -9.09 22.72 28.18
CA LEU A 199 -8.35 23.52 29.16
C LEU A 199 -9.24 23.98 30.32
N GLU A 200 -10.45 24.45 30.04
CA GLU A 200 -11.43 24.81 31.09
C GLU A 200 -11.72 23.63 32.01
N CYS A 201 -11.98 22.45 31.44
CA CYS A 201 -12.27 21.25 32.22
C CYS A 201 -11.07 20.80 33.07
N TYR A 202 -9.85 20.85 32.54
CA TYR A 202 -8.67 20.53 33.34
C TYR A 202 -8.45 21.53 34.48
N ARG A 203 -8.69 22.82 34.26
CA ARG A 203 -8.61 23.84 35.33
C ARG A 203 -9.65 23.62 36.42
N ASP A 204 -10.88 23.26 36.04
CA ASP A 204 -11.93 22.91 37.00
C ASP A 204 -11.55 21.68 37.84
N ALA A 205 -10.95 20.65 37.23
CA ALA A 205 -10.43 19.48 37.95
C ALA A 205 -9.34 19.87 38.96
N ILE A 206 -8.42 20.76 38.58
CA ILE A 206 -7.35 21.27 39.46
C ILE A 206 -7.94 22.05 40.62
N HIS A 207 -8.92 22.92 40.38
CA HIS A 207 -9.62 23.68 41.43
C HIS A 207 -10.31 22.77 42.46
N LYS A 208 -10.78 21.60 42.02
CA LYS A 208 -11.35 20.55 42.86
C LYS A 208 -10.29 19.64 43.52
N GLY A 209 -9.01 19.99 43.44
CA GLY A 209 -7.91 19.33 44.15
C GLY A 209 -7.25 18.17 43.42
N MET A 210 -7.45 18.03 42.11
CA MET A 210 -6.80 16.97 41.33
C MET A 210 -5.35 17.34 40.99
N ASP A 211 -4.46 16.37 41.14
CA ASP A 211 -3.06 16.54 40.80
C ASP A 211 -2.87 16.59 39.28
N THR A 212 -2.20 17.64 38.81
CA THR A 212 -1.82 17.85 37.41
C THR A 212 -1.02 16.68 36.82
N ALA A 213 -0.23 15.96 37.63
CA ALA A 213 0.55 14.81 37.16
C ALA A 213 -0.34 13.64 36.70
N SER A 214 -1.62 13.61 37.12
CA SER A 214 -2.58 12.59 36.68
C SER A 214 -3.26 12.92 35.33
N MET A 215 -2.99 14.10 34.75
CA MET A 215 -3.66 14.61 33.55
C MET A 215 -2.70 14.56 32.34
N GLN A 216 -2.64 13.43 31.65
CA GLN A 216 -1.64 13.20 30.59
C GLN A 216 -1.75 14.17 29.40
N ASN A 217 -2.97 14.59 29.04
CA ASN A 217 -3.22 15.46 27.89
C ASN A 217 -3.17 16.96 28.24
N TYR A 218 -3.10 17.32 29.52
CA TYR A 218 -3.11 18.72 29.96
C TYR A 218 -1.90 19.53 29.45
N PRO A 219 -0.63 19.03 29.51
CA PRO A 219 0.51 19.75 28.96
C PRO A 219 0.36 20.07 27.47
N GLU A 220 -0.13 19.12 26.68
CA GLU A 220 -0.32 19.32 25.24
C GLU A 220 -1.48 20.28 24.96
N THR A 221 -2.53 20.25 25.79
CA THR A 221 -3.63 21.23 25.73
C THR A 221 -3.13 22.64 26.00
N LEU A 222 -2.24 22.83 26.99
CA LEU A 222 -1.62 24.13 27.27
C LEU A 222 -0.81 24.64 26.08
N ILE A 223 -0.05 23.77 25.40
CA ILE A 223 0.71 24.12 24.20
C ILE A 223 -0.22 24.58 23.07
N ASN A 224 -1.26 23.80 22.76
CA ASN A 224 -2.18 24.09 21.66
C ASN A 224 -3.02 25.35 21.90
N THR A 225 -3.30 25.70 23.15
CA THR A 225 -4.02 26.93 23.53
C THR A 225 -3.10 28.15 23.70
N GLY A 226 -1.79 28.00 23.48
CA GLY A 226 -0.81 29.09 23.61
C GLY A 226 -0.45 29.47 25.06
N ASN A 227 -0.86 28.68 26.05
CA ASN A 227 -0.53 28.86 27.47
C ASN A 227 0.90 28.36 27.77
N PHE A 228 1.85 28.95 27.07
CA PHE A 228 3.25 28.52 27.01
C PHE A 228 4.02 28.63 28.32
N GLY A 229 3.65 29.58 29.19
CA GLY A 229 4.26 29.73 30.52
C GLY A 229 3.97 28.51 31.40
N GLU A 230 2.67 28.24 31.62
CA GLU A 230 2.20 27.08 32.38
C GLU A 230 2.73 25.76 31.81
N ALA A 231 2.74 25.62 30.48
CA ALA A 231 3.29 24.44 29.82
C ALA A 231 4.78 24.24 30.10
N THR A 232 5.57 25.31 30.16
CA THR A 232 7.01 25.25 30.43
C THR A 232 7.27 24.77 31.85
N ASP A 233 6.55 25.34 32.81
CA ASP A 233 6.70 24.98 34.23
C ASP A 233 6.27 23.53 34.48
N MET A 234 5.18 23.09 33.86
CA MET A 234 4.67 21.73 33.99
C MET A 234 5.65 20.70 33.38
N ILE A 235 6.12 20.94 32.16
CA ILE A 235 7.04 20.01 31.48
C ILE A 235 8.38 19.93 32.21
N SER A 236 8.90 21.06 32.71
CA SER A 236 10.17 21.12 33.43
C SER A 236 10.10 20.47 34.82
N SER A 237 9.01 20.72 35.55
CA SER A 237 8.83 20.18 36.92
C SER A 237 8.56 18.68 36.95
N GLN A 238 7.88 18.15 35.92
CA GLN A 238 7.50 16.74 35.85
C GLN A 238 8.43 15.90 34.96
N ASN A 239 9.48 16.49 34.38
CA ASN A 239 10.44 15.82 33.50
C ASN A 239 9.73 15.03 32.37
N LEU A 240 8.78 15.69 31.69
CA LEU A 240 7.89 15.07 30.70
C LEU A 240 8.62 14.76 29.37
N PRO A 241 8.03 13.89 28.51
CA PRO A 241 8.70 13.39 27.30
C PRO A 241 9.20 14.47 26.34
N SER A 242 10.32 14.18 25.66
CA SER A 242 10.99 15.11 24.73
C SER A 242 10.07 15.62 23.60
N MET A 243 9.09 14.81 23.17
CA MET A 243 8.08 15.24 22.19
C MET A 243 7.28 16.47 22.65
N LEU A 244 6.93 16.57 23.93
CA LEU A 244 6.19 17.73 24.45
C LEU A 244 7.07 18.98 24.48
N LEU A 245 8.36 18.84 24.80
CA LEU A 245 9.33 19.94 24.70
C LEU A 245 9.48 20.43 23.26
N VAL A 246 9.61 19.52 22.30
CA VAL A 246 9.65 19.85 20.87
C VAL A 246 8.39 20.60 20.45
N LYS A 247 7.20 20.09 20.79
CA LYS A 247 5.93 20.77 20.48
C LYS A 247 5.83 22.15 21.14
N LEU A 248 6.26 22.28 22.39
CA LEU A 248 6.27 23.56 23.12
C LEU A 248 7.15 24.59 22.41
N TYR A 249 8.41 24.26 22.12
CA TYR A 249 9.32 25.20 21.46
C TYR A 249 8.90 25.49 20.03
N SER A 250 8.34 24.50 19.33
CA SER A 250 7.79 24.69 18.00
C SER A 250 6.60 25.65 18.01
N GLY A 251 5.68 25.51 18.98
CA GLY A 251 4.54 26.41 19.17
C GLY A 251 4.95 27.84 19.50
N LYS A 252 6.06 28.03 20.23
CA LYS A 252 6.67 29.35 20.48
C LYS A 252 7.48 29.90 19.30
N ASN A 253 7.75 29.08 18.28
CA ASN A 253 8.74 29.32 17.24
C ASN A 253 10.15 29.68 17.83
N ASP A 254 10.52 29.02 18.94
CA ASP A 254 11.77 29.24 19.66
C ASP A 254 12.85 28.26 19.19
N VAL A 255 13.50 28.62 18.08
CA VAL A 255 14.56 27.82 17.43
C VAL A 255 15.78 27.64 18.35
N GLU A 256 16.15 28.65 19.13
CA GLU A 256 17.30 28.57 20.04
C GLU A 256 17.11 27.50 21.13
N SER A 257 15.90 27.39 21.67
CA SER A 257 15.58 26.35 22.65
C SER A 257 15.56 24.95 22.02
N ILE A 258 15.12 24.81 20.77
CA ILE A 258 15.23 23.55 20.02
C ILE A 258 16.70 23.15 19.86
N LEU A 259 17.58 24.07 19.45
CA LEU A 259 19.01 23.80 19.29
C LEU A 259 19.69 23.40 20.60
N ARG A 260 19.38 24.10 21.70
CA ARG A 260 19.87 23.74 23.04
C ARG A 260 19.40 22.34 23.46
N MET A 261 18.15 22.00 23.18
CA MET A 261 17.61 20.66 23.45
C MET A 261 18.34 19.59 22.61
N LEU A 262 18.56 19.84 21.31
CA LEU A 262 19.27 18.94 20.41
C LEU A 262 20.73 18.69 20.84
N SER A 263 21.43 19.73 21.32
CA SER A 263 22.83 19.62 21.74
C SER A 263 23.07 18.60 22.88
N ASN A 264 22.06 18.35 23.71
CA ASN A 264 22.12 17.41 24.83
C ASN A 264 21.16 16.23 24.67
N PHE A 265 20.62 16.01 23.47
CA PHE A 265 19.57 15.03 23.23
C PHE A 265 20.10 13.60 23.39
N ARG A 266 19.37 12.78 24.15
CA ARG A 266 19.66 11.37 24.35
C ARG A 266 18.41 10.55 24.10
N ILE A 267 18.48 9.69 23.11
CA ILE A 267 17.38 8.79 22.75
C ILE A 267 17.28 7.69 23.80
N ARG A 268 16.15 7.63 24.50
CA ARG A 268 15.86 6.64 25.55
C ARG A 268 14.69 5.74 25.20
N ASP A 269 13.69 6.27 24.50
CA ASP A 269 12.48 5.56 24.13
C ASP A 269 11.97 5.95 22.73
N THR A 270 10.86 5.35 22.32
CA THR A 270 10.23 5.61 21.01
C THR A 270 9.65 7.02 20.88
N LYS A 271 9.34 7.70 22.00
CA LYS A 271 8.84 9.08 21.97
C LYS A 271 9.96 10.07 21.64
N ASP A 272 11.18 9.76 22.05
CA ASP A 272 12.37 10.52 21.65
C ASP A 272 12.65 10.39 20.14
N GLU A 273 12.46 9.19 19.57
CA GLU A 273 12.57 8.98 18.11
C GLU A 273 11.52 9.79 17.34
N GLU A 274 10.27 9.79 17.84
CA GLU A 274 9.18 10.55 17.26
C GLU A 274 9.45 12.06 17.31
N ALA A 275 10.04 12.56 18.41
CA ALA A 275 10.41 13.97 18.57
C ALA A 275 11.46 14.42 17.53
N LEU A 276 12.49 13.61 17.30
CA LEU A 276 13.50 13.89 16.26
C LEU A 276 12.91 13.79 14.86
N SER A 277 12.04 12.80 14.62
CA SER A 277 11.34 12.65 13.35
C SER A 277 10.44 13.86 13.06
N PHE A 278 9.76 14.39 14.08
CA PHE A 278 8.99 15.63 13.97
C PHE A 278 9.87 16.82 13.57
N LEU A 279 11.05 16.97 14.16
CA LEU A 279 12.01 18.03 13.79
C LEU A 279 12.53 17.85 12.36
N CYS A 280 12.86 16.62 11.94
CA CYS A 280 13.24 16.31 10.57
C CYS A 280 12.15 16.68 9.55
N ARG A 281 10.87 16.59 9.90
CA ARG A 281 9.77 16.88 8.96
C ARG A 281 9.41 18.37 8.92
N ASN A 282 9.43 19.05 10.06
CA ASN A 282 8.91 20.42 10.19
C ASN A 282 10.00 21.50 10.14
N TYR A 283 11.22 21.17 10.56
CA TYR A 283 12.32 22.13 10.71
C TYR A 283 13.54 21.85 9.83
N TRP A 284 13.42 20.93 8.86
CA TRP A 284 14.53 20.57 7.96
C TRP A 284 15.16 21.75 7.21
N LYS A 285 14.35 22.76 6.88
CA LYS A 285 14.80 23.96 6.15
C LYS A 285 15.71 24.86 6.97
N ASP A 286 15.69 24.72 8.30
CA ASP A 286 16.58 25.46 9.19
C ASP A 286 17.98 24.78 9.18
N PRO A 287 19.03 25.48 8.71
CA PRO A 287 20.36 24.87 8.56
C PRO A 287 20.97 24.38 9.87
N ASP A 288 20.74 25.09 10.97
CA ASP A 288 21.35 24.78 12.26
C ASP A 288 20.67 23.56 12.91
N ILE A 289 19.34 23.46 12.78
CA ILE A 289 18.59 22.27 13.22
C ILE A 289 19.00 21.07 12.36
N ARG A 290 19.07 21.24 11.04
CA ARG A 290 19.50 20.18 10.12
C ARG A 290 20.88 19.64 10.47
N GLU A 291 21.85 20.52 10.71
CA GLU A 291 23.21 20.11 11.06
C GLU A 291 23.26 19.44 12.45
N SER A 292 22.45 19.91 13.40
CA SER A 292 22.32 19.26 14.71
C SER A 292 21.76 17.84 14.58
N LEU A 293 20.74 17.63 13.75
CA LEU A 293 20.17 16.30 13.48
C LEU A 293 21.17 15.38 12.79
N LYS A 294 21.93 15.90 11.82
CA LYS A 294 23.03 15.17 11.17
C LYS A 294 24.10 14.74 12.19
N ASN A 295 24.50 15.63 13.10
CA ASN A 295 25.46 15.31 14.15
C ASN A 295 24.97 14.22 15.11
N ILE A 296 23.68 14.26 15.51
CA ILE A 296 23.08 13.19 16.31
C ILE A 296 23.13 11.85 15.56
N TYR A 297 22.79 11.85 14.27
CA TYR A 297 22.90 10.66 13.43
C TYR A 297 24.35 10.18 13.30
N SER A 298 25.31 11.05 12.99
CA SER A 298 26.72 10.67 12.82
C SER A 298 27.33 10.06 14.08
N ASN A 299 26.89 10.50 15.26
CA ASN A 299 27.35 9.96 16.54
C ASN A 299 26.68 8.63 16.92
N GLY A 300 25.39 8.45 16.60
CA GLY A 300 24.61 7.31 17.07
C GLY A 300 24.32 6.23 16.01
N GLY A 301 24.41 6.55 14.73
CA GLY A 301 24.14 5.62 13.62
C GLY A 301 22.68 5.15 13.52
N TYR A 302 21.73 5.85 14.14
CA TYR A 302 20.36 5.38 14.31
C TYR A 302 19.64 5.19 12.95
N LEU A 303 19.06 4.00 12.75
CA LEU A 303 18.37 3.62 11.52
C LEU A 303 17.20 4.56 11.17
N PHE A 304 16.30 4.82 12.12
CA PHE A 304 15.12 5.66 11.87
C PHE A 304 15.51 7.09 11.47
N LEU A 305 16.50 7.67 12.17
CA LEU A 305 16.93 9.05 11.93
C LEU A 305 17.67 9.17 10.61
N GLY A 306 18.54 8.22 10.29
CA GLY A 306 19.25 8.21 9.01
C GLY A 306 18.29 8.07 7.83
N LYS A 307 17.18 7.33 7.97
CA LYS A 307 16.14 7.21 6.93
C LYS A 307 15.46 8.55 6.69
N GLU A 308 14.97 9.19 7.76
CA GLU A 308 14.35 10.52 7.66
C GLU A 308 15.31 11.54 7.05
N ILE A 309 16.57 11.59 7.51
CA ILE A 309 17.61 12.46 6.95
C ILE A 309 17.84 12.17 5.46
N GLY A 310 18.02 10.91 5.09
CA GLY A 310 18.27 10.50 3.70
C GLY A 310 17.12 10.90 2.76
N GLU A 311 15.87 10.68 3.18
CA GLU A 311 14.69 11.10 2.40
C GLU A 311 14.61 12.62 2.25
N ARG A 312 14.88 13.39 3.31
CA ARG A 312 14.85 14.85 3.25
C ARG A 312 15.95 15.41 2.34
N LEU A 313 17.16 14.85 2.40
CA LEU A 313 18.25 15.21 1.50
C LEU A 313 17.90 14.91 0.03
N ILE A 314 17.22 13.78 -0.26
CA ILE A 314 16.74 13.47 -1.60
C ILE A 314 15.69 14.49 -2.07
N GLN A 315 14.75 14.88 -1.20
CA GLN A 315 13.70 15.86 -1.52
C GLN A 315 14.29 17.25 -1.78
N ASP A 316 15.31 17.64 -1.03
CA ASP A 316 16.03 18.90 -1.21
C ASP A 316 16.98 18.90 -2.43
N GLY A 317 17.16 17.75 -3.10
CA GLY A 317 18.08 17.60 -4.22
C GLY A 317 19.55 17.51 -3.82
N SER A 318 19.86 17.38 -2.53
CA SER A 318 21.21 17.23 -1.99
C SER A 318 21.69 15.77 -2.11
N TYR A 319 21.82 15.29 -3.35
CA TYR A 319 22.03 13.87 -3.65
C TYR A 319 23.37 13.30 -3.15
N ASP A 320 24.43 14.11 -3.09
CA ASP A 320 25.74 13.63 -2.60
C ASP A 320 25.70 13.32 -1.10
N GLU A 321 25.16 14.23 -0.29
CA GLU A 321 24.98 13.99 1.14
C GLU A 321 24.01 12.84 1.41
N ALA A 322 22.92 12.75 0.64
CA ALA A 322 21.99 11.63 0.73
C ALA A 322 22.70 10.29 0.45
N MET A 323 23.61 10.27 -0.52
CA MET A 323 24.38 9.08 -0.87
C MET A 323 25.24 8.62 0.30
N ASP A 324 25.93 9.53 0.98
CA ASP A 324 26.78 9.20 2.12
C ASP A 324 25.99 8.63 3.30
N VAL A 325 24.86 9.27 3.64
CA VAL A 325 23.97 8.80 4.72
C VAL A 325 23.38 7.42 4.40
N LEU A 326 22.82 7.26 3.20
CA LEU A 326 22.18 6.00 2.79
C LEU A 326 23.20 4.87 2.60
N LYS A 327 24.41 5.17 2.15
CA LYS A 327 25.50 4.20 2.06
C LYS A 327 25.92 3.72 3.45
N ASN A 328 26.05 4.63 4.42
CA ASN A 328 26.37 4.27 5.80
C ASN A 328 25.26 3.39 6.39
N LEU A 329 23.99 3.81 6.25
CA LEU A 329 22.84 3.01 6.67
C LEU A 329 22.83 1.62 6.03
N PHE A 330 23.02 1.53 4.72
CA PHE A 330 23.00 0.24 4.02
C PHE A 330 24.14 -0.68 4.46
N ASN A 331 25.32 -0.12 4.78
CA ASN A 331 26.43 -0.92 5.29
C ASN A 331 26.17 -1.50 6.68
N ASN A 332 25.45 -0.78 7.54
CA ASN A 332 25.11 -1.21 8.90
C ASN A 332 23.84 -2.09 8.95
N TYR A 333 22.91 -1.87 8.03
CA TYR A 333 21.60 -2.53 7.96
C TYR A 333 21.31 -3.05 6.54
N PRO A 334 22.14 -3.97 6.00
CA PRO A 334 22.00 -4.44 4.62
C PRO A 334 20.71 -5.20 4.36
N GLU A 335 20.10 -5.81 5.38
CA GLU A 335 18.81 -6.50 5.29
C GLU A 335 17.60 -5.54 5.25
N ASN A 336 17.79 -4.25 5.53
CA ASN A 336 16.68 -3.31 5.55
C ASN A 336 16.31 -2.88 4.12
N ILE A 337 15.22 -3.44 3.62
CA ILE A 337 14.70 -3.19 2.26
C ILE A 337 14.45 -1.72 1.96
N GLU A 338 13.90 -0.95 2.90
CA GLU A 338 13.60 0.47 2.67
C GLU A 338 14.89 1.27 2.43
N VAL A 339 15.92 1.04 3.26
CA VAL A 339 17.25 1.63 3.06
C VAL A 339 17.83 1.21 1.71
N ALA A 340 17.75 -0.08 1.38
CA ALA A 340 18.28 -0.59 0.14
C ALA A 340 17.56 -0.01 -1.10
N ARG A 341 16.23 0.17 -1.04
CA ARG A 341 15.43 0.82 -2.10
C ARG A 341 15.81 2.30 -2.25
N LEU A 342 15.95 3.04 -1.16
CA LEU A 342 16.39 4.45 -1.20
C LEU A 342 17.80 4.57 -1.79
N TYR A 343 18.75 3.76 -1.31
CA TYR A 343 20.14 3.79 -1.76
C TYR A 343 20.28 3.37 -3.22
N SER A 344 19.68 2.25 -3.61
CA SER A 344 19.71 1.75 -5.01
C SER A 344 18.99 2.70 -5.97
N GLY A 345 17.86 3.29 -5.57
CA GLY A 345 17.15 4.30 -6.36
C GLY A 345 17.99 5.54 -6.61
N LEU A 346 18.75 6.01 -5.60
CA LEU A 346 19.67 7.12 -5.74
C LEU A 346 20.86 6.78 -6.66
N LEU A 347 21.42 5.58 -6.52
CA LEU A 347 22.47 5.07 -7.42
C LEU A 347 22.02 5.03 -8.88
N ILE A 348 20.78 4.59 -9.14
CA ILE A 348 20.20 4.57 -10.49
C ILE A 348 20.04 5.99 -11.04
N LYS A 349 19.53 6.94 -10.23
CA LYS A 349 19.42 8.35 -10.64
C LYS A 349 20.78 8.96 -10.99
N ASN A 350 21.85 8.58 -10.29
CA ASN A 350 23.21 9.02 -10.57
C ASN A 350 23.89 8.25 -11.71
N GLY A 351 23.19 7.34 -12.41
CA GLY A 351 23.73 6.54 -13.50
C GLY A 351 24.56 5.32 -13.06
N ASN A 352 24.73 5.09 -11.76
CA ASN A 352 25.53 4.00 -11.19
C ASN A 352 24.71 2.71 -11.01
N ARG A 353 24.01 2.29 -12.06
CA ARG A 353 23.06 1.18 -12.03
C ARG A 353 23.70 -0.18 -11.66
N SER A 354 24.94 -0.44 -12.09
CA SER A 354 25.65 -1.68 -11.72
C SER A 354 25.91 -1.77 -10.21
N GLU A 355 26.16 -0.64 -9.54
CA GLU A 355 26.33 -0.62 -8.09
C GLU A 355 25.00 -0.76 -7.35
N ALA A 356 23.92 -0.23 -7.92
CA ALA A 356 22.56 -0.45 -7.40
C ALA A 356 22.21 -1.95 -7.37
N ILE A 357 22.47 -2.66 -8.48
CA ILE A 357 22.28 -4.11 -8.57
C ILE A 357 23.13 -4.86 -7.56
N ARG A 358 24.44 -4.53 -7.46
CA ARG A 358 25.33 -5.14 -6.46
C ARG A 358 24.84 -4.94 -5.03
N SER A 359 24.32 -3.75 -4.73
CA SER A 359 23.79 -3.41 -3.40
C SER A 359 22.54 -4.21 -3.09
N LEU A 360 21.56 -4.24 -4.01
CA LEU A 360 20.35 -5.06 -3.83
C LEU A 360 20.67 -6.56 -3.72
N SER A 361 21.62 -7.08 -4.50
CA SER A 361 22.09 -8.47 -4.38
C SER A 361 22.78 -8.74 -3.03
N ARG A 362 23.49 -7.76 -2.46
CA ARG A 362 24.07 -7.88 -1.11
C ARG A 362 22.97 -7.92 -0.05
N GLY A 363 21.93 -7.10 -0.19
CA GLY A 363 20.78 -7.11 0.71
C GLY A 363 20.00 -8.43 0.66
N LEU A 364 19.78 -8.97 -0.54
CA LEU A 364 19.21 -10.31 -0.74
C LEU A 364 20.03 -11.42 -0.06
N LYS A 365 21.36 -11.30 0.01
CA LYS A 365 22.19 -12.27 0.73
C LYS A 365 22.15 -12.09 2.25
N ALA A 366 21.77 -10.91 2.72
CA ALA A 366 21.70 -10.58 4.15
C ALA A 366 20.30 -10.81 4.75
N SER A 367 19.27 -11.02 3.91
CA SER A 367 17.89 -11.27 4.35
C SER A 367 17.82 -12.50 5.24
N LYS A 368 17.04 -12.41 6.32
CA LYS A 368 16.85 -13.48 7.32
C LYS A 368 15.49 -14.16 7.18
N SER A 369 14.55 -13.53 6.48
CA SER A 369 13.20 -14.05 6.23
C SER A 369 12.91 -14.21 4.73
N MET A 370 11.97 -15.09 4.43
CA MET A 370 11.47 -15.29 3.06
C MET A 370 10.81 -14.02 2.51
N GLU A 371 10.11 -13.27 3.36
CA GLU A 371 9.45 -12.02 3.01
C GLU A 371 10.48 -10.96 2.57
N GLU A 372 11.52 -10.73 3.38
CA GLU A 372 12.63 -9.83 3.02
C GLU A 372 13.28 -10.24 1.70
N ALA A 373 13.61 -11.53 1.55
CA ALA A 373 14.25 -12.04 0.34
C ALA A 373 13.37 -11.83 -0.91
N THR A 374 12.05 -12.00 -0.78
CA THR A 374 11.07 -11.74 -1.85
C THR A 374 11.07 -10.27 -2.24
N GLU A 375 11.08 -9.36 -1.27
CA GLU A 375 11.09 -7.92 -1.54
C GLU A 375 12.37 -7.45 -2.25
N PHE A 376 13.53 -7.98 -1.87
CA PHE A 376 14.80 -7.71 -2.56
C PHE A 376 14.81 -8.30 -3.97
N THR A 377 14.27 -9.51 -4.15
CA THR A 377 14.13 -10.15 -5.46
C THR A 377 13.28 -9.31 -6.39
N ASN A 378 12.14 -8.81 -5.92
CA ASN A 378 11.28 -7.91 -6.69
C ASN A 378 11.96 -6.60 -7.07
N ALA A 379 12.72 -6.01 -6.14
CA ALA A 379 13.49 -4.80 -6.43
C ALA A 379 14.53 -5.07 -7.54
N LEU A 380 15.24 -6.20 -7.50
CA LEU A 380 16.17 -6.61 -8.56
C LEU A 380 15.48 -6.86 -9.91
N LEU A 381 14.36 -7.60 -9.91
CA LEU A 381 13.59 -7.89 -11.13
C LEU A 381 13.17 -6.59 -11.81
N LYS A 382 12.68 -5.62 -11.05
CA LYS A 382 12.30 -4.31 -11.57
C LYS A 382 13.47 -3.57 -12.21
N VAL A 383 14.63 -3.55 -11.55
CA VAL A 383 15.83 -2.88 -12.07
C VAL A 383 16.29 -3.54 -13.38
N TYR A 384 16.37 -4.87 -13.44
CA TYR A 384 16.74 -5.58 -14.66
C TYR A 384 15.74 -5.38 -15.80
N TYR A 385 14.44 -5.42 -15.49
CA TYR A 385 13.38 -5.21 -16.48
C TYR A 385 13.42 -3.81 -17.09
N GLU A 386 13.57 -2.78 -16.27
CA GLU A 386 13.71 -1.40 -16.74
C GLU A 386 14.99 -1.20 -17.57
N ASP A 387 16.02 -2.04 -17.38
CA ASP A 387 17.25 -2.03 -18.19
C ASP A 387 17.06 -2.69 -19.57
N GLY A 388 15.95 -3.40 -19.77
CA GLY A 388 15.78 -4.32 -20.89
C GLY A 388 16.64 -5.57 -20.78
N ASP A 389 17.27 -5.84 -19.63
CA ASP A 389 18.01 -7.08 -19.36
C ASP A 389 17.04 -8.19 -18.93
N TYR A 390 16.18 -8.56 -19.87
CA TYR A 390 15.19 -9.62 -19.70
C TYR A 390 15.82 -10.98 -19.42
N ARG A 391 17.10 -11.19 -19.80
CA ARG A 391 17.81 -12.44 -19.51
C ARG A 391 18.09 -12.57 -18.02
N SER A 392 18.65 -11.52 -17.40
CA SER A 392 18.88 -11.50 -15.95
C SER A 392 17.58 -11.64 -15.15
N VAL A 393 16.45 -11.09 -15.65
CA VAL A 393 15.13 -11.34 -15.06
C VAL A 393 14.80 -12.84 -15.06
N THR A 394 14.92 -13.49 -16.22
CA THR A 394 14.61 -14.93 -16.32
C THR A 394 15.58 -15.80 -15.53
N ASP A 395 16.86 -15.45 -15.46
CA ASP A 395 17.86 -16.19 -14.70
C ASP A 395 17.60 -16.08 -13.19
N LEU A 396 17.19 -14.90 -12.72
CA LEU A 396 16.79 -14.70 -11.32
C LEU A 396 15.55 -15.53 -10.98
N TYR A 397 14.53 -15.57 -11.85
CA TYR A 397 13.37 -16.44 -11.66
C TYR A 397 13.73 -17.92 -11.63
N LEU A 398 14.61 -18.38 -12.52
CA LEU A 398 15.05 -19.78 -12.56
C LEU A 398 15.89 -20.17 -11.34
N SER A 399 16.58 -19.21 -10.71
CA SER A 399 17.41 -19.48 -9.53
C SER A 399 16.58 -19.87 -8.31
N ASP A 400 15.46 -19.17 -8.06
CA ASP A 400 14.52 -19.51 -7.00
C ASP A 400 13.11 -18.92 -7.30
N PRO A 401 12.22 -19.71 -7.93
CA PRO A 401 10.86 -19.27 -8.23
C PRO A 401 10.01 -18.99 -6.98
N SER A 402 10.40 -19.47 -5.80
CA SER A 402 9.61 -19.30 -4.58
C SER A 402 9.72 -17.90 -3.98
N LEU A 403 10.76 -17.14 -4.35
CA LEU A 403 11.01 -15.76 -3.94
C LEU A 403 10.27 -14.72 -4.78
N ILE A 404 9.33 -15.14 -5.62
CA ILE A 404 8.67 -14.29 -6.61
C ILE A 404 7.18 -14.24 -6.31
N ASP A 405 6.72 -13.05 -5.95
CA ASP A 405 5.31 -12.78 -5.73
C ASP A 405 4.59 -12.42 -7.04
N ARG A 406 3.35 -11.95 -6.91
CA ARG A 406 2.51 -11.54 -8.03
C ARG A 406 3.17 -10.50 -8.95
N GLU A 407 3.82 -9.48 -8.39
CA GLU A 407 4.42 -8.40 -9.20
C GLU A 407 5.70 -8.88 -9.88
N GLY A 408 6.54 -9.63 -9.17
CA GLY A 408 7.73 -10.25 -9.77
C GLY A 408 7.37 -11.24 -10.88
N LEU A 409 6.27 -11.98 -10.74
CA LEU A 409 5.81 -12.93 -11.75
C LEU A 409 5.36 -12.23 -13.02
N LYS A 410 4.63 -11.11 -12.90
CA LYS A 410 4.24 -10.26 -14.05
C LYS A 410 5.46 -9.77 -14.83
N ILE A 411 6.47 -9.26 -14.13
CA ILE A 411 7.74 -8.81 -14.73
C ILE A 411 8.44 -9.99 -15.45
N THR A 412 8.43 -11.16 -14.83
CA THR A 412 9.04 -12.38 -15.37
C THR A 412 8.35 -12.82 -16.66
N VAL A 413 7.02 -12.94 -16.68
CA VAL A 413 6.26 -13.35 -17.87
C VAL A 413 6.50 -12.39 -19.02
N ARG A 414 6.43 -11.07 -18.77
CA ARG A 414 6.73 -10.06 -19.79
C ARG A 414 8.15 -10.15 -20.32
N SER A 415 9.11 -10.52 -19.48
CA SER A 415 10.49 -10.76 -19.90
C SER A 415 10.62 -11.98 -20.81
N TYR A 416 9.90 -13.08 -20.52
CA TYR A 416 9.84 -14.22 -21.44
C TYR A 416 9.18 -13.86 -22.78
N ILE A 417 8.09 -13.07 -22.76
CA ILE A 417 7.43 -12.57 -23.97
C ILE A 417 8.39 -11.69 -24.79
N ALA A 418 9.13 -10.79 -24.14
CA ALA A 418 10.11 -9.91 -24.79
C ALA A 418 11.31 -10.66 -25.40
N LEU A 419 11.62 -11.85 -24.87
CA LEU A 419 12.64 -12.76 -25.39
C LEU A 419 12.10 -13.75 -26.44
N ASP A 420 10.85 -13.61 -26.87
CA ASP A 420 10.14 -14.51 -27.78
C ASP A 420 10.12 -15.99 -27.29
N LYS A 421 10.20 -16.21 -25.97
CA LYS A 421 10.12 -17.52 -25.31
C LYS A 421 8.68 -17.80 -24.87
N PHE A 422 7.80 -17.97 -25.85
CA PHE A 422 6.35 -18.01 -25.62
C PHE A 422 5.89 -19.26 -24.86
N GLU A 423 6.49 -20.42 -25.11
CA GLU A 423 6.12 -21.67 -24.43
C GLU A 423 6.45 -21.63 -22.93
N GLU A 424 7.54 -20.99 -22.54
CA GLU A 424 7.91 -20.76 -21.15
C GLU A 424 6.96 -19.77 -20.48
N ALA A 425 6.65 -18.66 -21.15
CA ALA A 425 5.68 -17.68 -20.64
C ALA A 425 4.32 -18.33 -20.39
N GLU A 426 3.80 -19.09 -21.36
CA GLU A 426 2.54 -19.83 -21.25
C GLU A 426 2.56 -20.82 -20.07
N ARG A 427 3.64 -21.61 -19.94
CA ARG A 427 3.82 -22.56 -18.83
C ARG A 427 3.82 -21.88 -17.47
N ILE A 428 4.40 -20.69 -17.34
CA ILE A 428 4.44 -19.95 -16.08
C ILE A 428 3.04 -19.44 -15.72
N ILE A 429 2.34 -18.86 -16.69
CA ILE A 429 0.97 -18.36 -16.51
C ILE A 429 0.06 -19.52 -16.05
N SER A 430 0.02 -20.66 -16.77
CA SER A 430 -0.87 -21.78 -16.43
C SER A 430 -0.55 -22.50 -15.11
N ARG A 431 0.70 -22.44 -14.63
CA ARG A 431 1.11 -23.11 -13.38
C ARG A 431 0.81 -22.27 -12.15
N GLN A 432 0.71 -20.96 -12.30
CA GLN A 432 0.60 -20.00 -11.20
C GLN A 432 -0.80 -19.37 -11.09
N ASP A 433 -1.83 -20.06 -11.59
CA ASP A 433 -3.25 -19.67 -11.50
C ASP A 433 -3.73 -19.37 -10.06
N LYS A 434 -3.01 -19.83 -9.03
CA LYS A 434 -3.31 -19.56 -7.62
C LYS A 434 -2.72 -18.24 -7.10
N ILE A 435 -1.68 -17.72 -7.74
CA ILE A 435 -0.97 -16.47 -7.33
C ILE A 435 -1.50 -15.27 -8.12
N LEU A 436 -1.86 -15.48 -9.39
CA LEU A 436 -2.45 -14.48 -10.25
C LEU A 436 -3.97 -14.42 -10.01
N ASP A 437 -4.52 -13.22 -9.88
CA ASP A 437 -5.97 -13.08 -9.99
C ASP A 437 -6.42 -13.30 -11.44
N GLN A 438 -7.69 -13.63 -11.62
CA GLN A 438 -8.22 -14.00 -12.93
C GLN A 438 -8.04 -12.87 -13.96
N GLY A 439 -8.20 -11.61 -13.55
CA GLY A 439 -8.03 -10.45 -14.43
C GLY A 439 -6.60 -10.28 -14.95
N LEU A 440 -5.58 -10.35 -14.07
CA LEU A 440 -4.19 -10.24 -14.49
C LEU A 440 -3.74 -11.44 -15.34
N ASN A 441 -4.29 -12.62 -15.06
CA ASN A 441 -4.05 -13.83 -15.84
C ASN A 441 -4.53 -13.65 -17.30
N ASP A 442 -5.77 -13.19 -17.46
CA ASP A 442 -6.36 -12.91 -18.78
C ASP A 442 -5.56 -11.84 -19.54
N ASP A 443 -5.16 -10.76 -18.87
CA ASP A 443 -4.34 -9.69 -19.49
C ASP A 443 -3.00 -10.23 -20.02
N LEU A 444 -2.30 -11.04 -19.23
CA LEU A 444 -1.03 -11.65 -19.62
C LEU A 444 -1.19 -12.65 -20.77
N TYR A 445 -2.27 -13.44 -20.78
CA TYR A 445 -2.59 -14.32 -21.91
C TYR A 445 -2.87 -13.53 -23.19
N VAL A 446 -3.64 -12.44 -23.10
CA VAL A 446 -3.91 -11.58 -24.26
C VAL A 446 -2.62 -10.98 -24.81
N GLU A 447 -1.75 -10.46 -23.94
CA GLU A 447 -0.44 -9.92 -24.30
C GLU A 447 0.44 -11.00 -24.99
N LEU A 448 0.53 -12.19 -24.38
CA LEU A 448 1.26 -13.34 -24.90
C LEU A 448 0.75 -13.76 -26.29
N GLN A 449 -0.56 -14.00 -26.43
CA GLN A 449 -1.15 -14.47 -27.68
C GLN A 449 -1.02 -13.42 -28.78
N SER A 450 -1.20 -12.14 -28.45
CA SER A 450 -0.98 -11.05 -29.40
C SER A 450 0.45 -11.05 -29.94
N ARG A 451 1.46 -11.14 -29.05
CA ARG A 451 2.87 -11.15 -29.44
C ARG A 451 3.26 -12.41 -30.23
N LYS A 452 2.77 -13.58 -29.82
CA LYS A 452 2.98 -14.86 -30.50
C LYS A 452 2.39 -14.84 -31.90
N ASN A 453 1.14 -14.43 -32.04
CA ASN A 453 0.44 -14.29 -33.32
C ASN A 453 1.16 -13.31 -34.25
N PHE A 454 1.61 -12.17 -33.73
CA PHE A 454 2.34 -11.17 -34.53
C PHE A 454 3.69 -11.72 -35.02
N THR A 455 4.41 -12.46 -34.18
CA THR A 455 5.70 -13.09 -34.55
C THR A 455 5.50 -14.18 -35.61
N GLU A 456 4.44 -14.97 -35.48
CA GLU A 456 4.04 -15.97 -36.47
C GLU A 456 3.67 -15.31 -37.81
N LEU A 457 2.86 -14.26 -37.77
CA LEU A 457 2.47 -13.45 -38.93
C LEU A 457 3.70 -12.93 -39.68
N LEU A 458 4.67 -12.34 -38.97
CA LEU A 458 5.91 -11.87 -39.56
C LEU A 458 6.71 -12.99 -40.21
N THR A 459 6.65 -14.21 -39.69
CA THR A 459 7.33 -15.38 -40.30
C THR A 459 6.74 -15.68 -41.69
N TYR A 460 5.41 -15.67 -41.83
CA TYR A 460 4.74 -15.86 -43.12
C TYR A 460 5.01 -14.70 -44.08
N VAL A 461 4.90 -13.45 -43.61
CA VAL A 461 5.18 -12.25 -44.42
C VAL A 461 6.62 -12.26 -44.94
N ASN A 462 7.60 -12.50 -44.06
CA ASN A 462 9.00 -12.57 -44.42
C ASN A 462 9.27 -13.65 -45.48
N ARG A 463 8.61 -14.81 -45.37
CA ARG A 463 8.72 -15.90 -46.35
C ARG A 463 8.12 -15.50 -47.69
N LEU A 464 6.93 -14.91 -47.69
CA LEU A 464 6.25 -14.42 -48.89
C LEU A 464 7.10 -13.39 -49.63
N LEU A 465 7.58 -12.35 -48.95
CA LEU A 465 8.39 -11.29 -49.55
C LEU A 465 9.72 -11.81 -50.12
N LYS A 466 10.34 -12.84 -49.51
CA LYS A 466 11.52 -13.50 -50.09
C LYS A 466 11.20 -14.24 -51.39
N LEU A 467 10.06 -14.94 -51.43
CA LEU A 467 9.64 -15.72 -52.60
C LEU A 467 9.20 -14.83 -53.76
N GLU A 468 8.47 -13.76 -53.48
CA GLU A 468 8.07 -12.76 -54.48
C GLU A 468 9.27 -12.09 -55.12
N TYR A 469 10.29 -11.73 -54.33
CA TYR A 469 11.54 -11.19 -54.85
C TYR A 469 12.27 -12.18 -55.77
N LYS A 470 12.34 -13.47 -55.37
CA LYS A 470 12.95 -14.52 -56.19
C LYS A 470 12.20 -14.74 -57.51
N LYS A 471 10.89 -14.49 -57.55
CA LYS A 471 10.06 -14.66 -58.75
C LYS A 471 9.88 -13.38 -59.55
N GLY A 472 10.27 -12.23 -59.02
CA GLY A 472 10.15 -10.92 -59.66
C GLY A 472 8.70 -10.42 -59.79
N ARG A 473 7.75 -10.98 -59.04
CA ARG A 473 6.33 -10.57 -59.09
C ARG A 473 5.59 -10.88 -57.80
N ILE A 474 4.51 -10.14 -57.57
CA ILE A 474 3.57 -10.35 -56.47
C ILE A 474 2.82 -11.66 -56.70
N PHE A 475 2.60 -12.42 -55.64
CA PHE A 475 1.79 -13.64 -55.67
C PHE A 475 0.31 -13.29 -55.52
N ASN A 476 -0.54 -14.01 -56.25
CA ASN A 476 -1.97 -13.97 -55.97
C ASN A 476 -2.30 -14.80 -54.70
N THR A 477 -3.54 -14.74 -54.23
CA THR A 477 -3.98 -15.41 -53.00
C THR A 477 -3.72 -16.93 -53.02
N GLU A 478 -3.94 -17.60 -54.15
CA GLU A 478 -3.68 -19.04 -54.30
C GLU A 478 -2.19 -19.36 -54.25
N GLU A 479 -1.36 -18.53 -54.89
CA GLU A 479 0.09 -18.70 -54.89
C GLU A 479 0.70 -18.41 -53.52
N ALA A 480 0.18 -17.44 -52.78
CA ALA A 480 0.57 -17.20 -51.40
C ALA A 480 0.25 -18.42 -50.53
N LEU A 481 -0.92 -19.05 -50.73
CA LEU A 481 -1.30 -20.27 -50.03
C LEU A 481 -0.35 -21.44 -50.34
N TYR A 482 -0.20 -21.80 -51.62
CA TYR A 482 0.49 -23.03 -52.02
C TYR A 482 2.01 -22.89 -52.16
N LYS A 483 2.51 -21.73 -52.59
CA LYS A 483 3.96 -21.53 -52.84
C LYS A 483 4.69 -20.93 -51.65
N ALA A 484 4.02 -20.09 -50.85
CA ALA A 484 4.59 -19.57 -49.61
C ALA A 484 4.16 -20.39 -48.38
N GLU A 485 3.34 -21.43 -48.56
CA GLU A 485 2.88 -22.34 -47.50
C GLU A 485 2.24 -21.58 -46.33
N ILE A 486 1.42 -20.57 -46.66
CA ILE A 486 0.70 -19.79 -45.66
C ILE A 486 -0.59 -20.55 -45.31
N PRO A 487 -0.91 -20.80 -44.03
CA PRO A 487 -2.18 -21.40 -43.64
C PRO A 487 -3.40 -20.58 -44.11
N ILE A 488 -4.50 -21.27 -44.46
CA ILE A 488 -5.74 -20.63 -44.97
C ILE A 488 -6.27 -19.57 -44.00
N ASP A 489 -6.26 -19.88 -42.70
CA ASP A 489 -6.74 -19.04 -41.61
C ASP A 489 -5.85 -17.81 -41.38
N ARG A 490 -4.55 -17.90 -41.68
CA ARG A 490 -3.59 -16.78 -41.55
C ARG A 490 -3.49 -15.91 -42.80
N LEU A 491 -3.96 -16.39 -43.95
CA LEU A 491 -3.83 -15.69 -45.21
C LEU A 491 -4.48 -14.29 -45.23
N PRO A 492 -5.69 -14.06 -44.67
CA PRO A 492 -6.27 -12.73 -44.58
C PRO A 492 -5.40 -11.76 -43.78
N GLU A 493 -4.82 -12.20 -42.67
CA GLU A 493 -3.96 -11.36 -41.81
C GLU A 493 -2.66 -10.99 -42.51
N VAL A 494 -2.04 -11.91 -43.25
CA VAL A 494 -0.84 -11.62 -44.05
C VAL A 494 -1.15 -10.59 -45.14
N MET A 495 -2.28 -10.73 -45.82
CA MET A 495 -2.68 -9.80 -46.87
C MET A 495 -3.08 -8.44 -46.30
N ASP A 496 -3.72 -8.41 -45.14
CA ASP A 496 -4.03 -7.19 -44.39
C ASP A 496 -2.73 -6.52 -43.89
N PHE A 497 -1.73 -7.27 -43.43
CA PHE A 497 -0.44 -6.69 -43.03
C PHE A 497 0.24 -5.93 -44.17
N LEU A 498 0.16 -6.45 -45.41
CA LEU A 498 0.80 -5.83 -46.57
C LEU A 498 0.00 -4.67 -47.15
N LYS A 499 -1.31 -4.59 -46.88
CA LYS A 499 -2.22 -3.61 -47.52
C LYS A 499 -2.85 -2.62 -46.54
N GLY A 500 -3.19 -3.06 -45.34
CA GLY A 500 -3.93 -2.33 -44.32
C GLY A 500 -3.06 -1.45 -43.43
N ASP A 501 -3.71 -0.50 -42.76
CA ASP A 501 -3.05 0.59 -42.00
C ASP A 501 -2.67 0.20 -40.57
N ARG A 502 -3.02 -1.01 -40.13
CA ARG A 502 -2.94 -1.44 -38.73
C ARG A 502 -1.53 -1.36 -38.13
N TYR A 503 -0.50 -1.59 -38.94
CA TYR A 503 0.90 -1.65 -38.50
C TYR A 503 1.70 -0.40 -38.85
N TRP A 504 1.00 0.66 -39.24
CA TRP A 504 1.56 1.96 -39.53
C TRP A 504 1.79 2.75 -38.23
N GLY A 505 3.03 3.21 -38.04
CA GLY A 505 3.32 4.29 -37.11
C GLY A 505 3.53 5.59 -37.87
N GLU A 506 3.37 6.74 -37.22
CA GLU A 506 3.75 8.04 -37.80
C GLU A 506 5.23 8.00 -38.22
N PRO A 507 5.54 8.04 -39.53
CA PRO A 507 6.92 7.97 -39.98
C PRO A 507 7.61 9.27 -39.60
N ASN A 508 8.76 9.19 -38.93
CA ASN A 508 9.67 10.31 -38.90
C ASN A 508 10.15 10.57 -40.35
N PRO A 509 9.75 11.68 -41.00
CA PRO A 509 10.02 11.89 -42.42
C PRO A 509 11.51 11.91 -42.73
N GLU A 510 12.33 12.56 -41.89
CA GLU A 510 13.78 12.65 -42.07
C GLU A 510 14.44 11.27 -42.03
N LYS A 511 14.04 10.43 -41.08
CA LYS A 511 14.58 9.07 -40.96
C LYS A 511 14.20 8.22 -42.18
N TYR A 512 12.94 8.25 -42.58
CA TYR A 512 12.48 7.46 -43.73
C TYR A 512 13.02 7.99 -45.06
N ASP A 513 13.31 9.29 -45.17
CA ASP A 513 13.97 9.85 -46.34
C ASP A 513 15.39 9.29 -46.51
N LEU A 514 16.16 9.25 -45.41
CA LEU A 514 17.51 8.64 -45.41
C LEU A 514 17.46 7.14 -45.76
N ILE A 515 16.53 6.38 -45.18
CA ILE A 515 16.38 4.95 -45.50
C ILE A 515 15.96 4.79 -46.97
N SER A 516 15.08 5.66 -47.48
CA SER A 516 14.61 5.61 -48.88
C SER A 516 15.76 5.79 -49.86
N ARG A 517 16.69 6.74 -49.61
CA ARG A 517 17.90 6.95 -50.42
C ARG A 517 18.68 5.64 -50.56
N ASP A 518 19.01 5.03 -49.43
CA ASP A 518 19.89 3.86 -49.39
C ASP A 518 19.22 2.65 -50.05
N VAL A 519 17.91 2.47 -49.83
CA VAL A 519 17.14 1.37 -50.40
C VAL A 519 16.93 1.55 -51.90
N ILE A 520 16.51 2.73 -52.38
CA ILE A 520 16.30 3.01 -53.81
C ILE A 520 17.59 2.78 -54.59
N LYS A 521 18.72 3.27 -54.07
CA LYS A 521 20.04 3.08 -54.67
C LYS A 521 20.41 1.61 -54.84
N ARG A 522 20.03 0.75 -53.89
CA ARG A 522 20.24 -0.70 -54.00
C ARG A 522 19.25 -1.35 -54.96
N ILE A 523 17.99 -0.95 -54.95
CA ILE A 523 16.97 -1.47 -55.86
C ILE A 523 17.36 -1.20 -57.32
N VAL A 524 17.72 0.05 -57.67
CA VAL A 524 18.12 0.42 -59.05
C VAL A 524 19.33 -0.39 -59.53
N LYS A 525 20.27 -0.72 -58.63
CA LYS A 525 21.44 -1.56 -58.97
C LYS A 525 21.09 -3.04 -59.15
N ASN A 526 20.07 -3.53 -58.43
CA ASN A 526 19.75 -4.95 -58.32
C ASN A 526 18.52 -5.36 -59.14
N SER A 527 17.80 -4.41 -59.75
CA SER A 527 16.52 -4.63 -60.42
C SER A 527 16.38 -3.69 -61.62
N ASN A 528 15.74 -4.18 -62.68
CA ASN A 528 15.51 -3.40 -63.90
C ASN A 528 14.18 -2.65 -63.78
N ILE A 529 14.13 -1.62 -62.93
CA ILE A 529 12.96 -0.74 -62.77
C ILE A 529 13.20 0.60 -63.45
N GLU A 530 12.17 1.13 -64.11
CA GLU A 530 12.25 2.41 -64.84
C GLU A 530 11.52 3.54 -64.10
N LYS A 531 10.49 3.22 -63.32
CA LYS A 531 9.68 4.20 -62.59
C LYS A 531 9.66 3.91 -61.10
N ILE A 532 9.50 4.97 -60.30
CA ILE A 532 9.34 4.83 -58.85
C ILE A 532 8.09 4.01 -58.50
N THR A 533 7.06 4.08 -59.35
CA THR A 533 5.81 3.31 -59.24
C THR A 533 5.99 1.82 -59.48
N ASP A 534 7.16 1.36 -59.95
CA ASP A 534 7.47 -0.06 -60.14
C ASP A 534 8.04 -0.71 -58.87
N ILE A 535 8.44 0.10 -57.89
CA ILE A 535 8.90 -0.39 -56.59
C ILE A 535 7.77 -1.17 -55.92
N ARG A 536 8.12 -2.28 -55.28
CA ARG A 536 7.21 -3.13 -54.49
C ARG A 536 7.79 -3.39 -53.11
N ILE A 537 6.93 -3.72 -52.14
CA ILE A 537 7.32 -4.02 -50.75
C ILE A 537 8.41 -5.10 -50.70
N PHE A 538 8.30 -6.16 -51.51
CA PHE A 538 9.30 -7.23 -51.54
C PHE A 538 10.68 -6.77 -52.04
N MET A 539 10.75 -5.75 -52.91
CA MET A 539 12.02 -5.17 -53.36
C MET A 539 12.67 -4.37 -52.23
N ILE A 540 11.88 -3.57 -51.52
CA ILE A 540 12.33 -2.82 -50.34
C ILE A 540 12.85 -3.78 -49.28
N TYR A 541 12.04 -4.77 -48.89
CA TYR A 541 12.38 -5.77 -47.87
C TYR A 541 13.71 -6.47 -48.13
N ASN A 542 13.99 -6.85 -49.38
CA ASN A 542 15.22 -7.56 -49.72
C ASN A 542 16.46 -6.66 -49.89
N ASN A 543 16.28 -5.34 -49.93
CA ASN A 543 17.36 -4.36 -50.05
C ASN A 543 17.62 -3.56 -48.75
N LEU A 544 16.78 -3.74 -47.72
CA LEU A 544 17.05 -3.25 -46.35
C LEU A 544 18.23 -3.98 -45.70
N ASP A 545 18.98 -3.27 -44.85
CA ASP A 545 20.09 -3.86 -44.08
C ASP A 545 19.61 -4.93 -43.10
N ARG A 546 18.52 -4.64 -42.40
CA ARG A 546 17.78 -5.60 -41.59
C ARG A 546 16.50 -5.91 -42.35
N LYS A 547 16.33 -7.17 -42.76
CA LYS A 547 15.15 -7.67 -43.49
C LYS A 547 13.90 -7.67 -42.59
N ASP A 548 13.43 -6.47 -42.29
CA ASP A 548 12.31 -6.17 -41.42
C ASP A 548 11.09 -5.82 -42.29
N ALA A 549 10.05 -6.65 -42.18
CA ALA A 549 8.83 -6.48 -42.96
C ALA A 549 8.02 -5.24 -42.54
N VAL A 550 8.05 -4.85 -41.26
CA VAL A 550 7.36 -3.65 -40.77
C VAL A 550 8.01 -2.42 -41.37
N VAL A 551 9.35 -2.32 -41.30
CA VAL A 551 10.08 -1.22 -41.92
C VAL A 551 9.87 -1.19 -43.43
N ALA A 552 9.81 -2.35 -44.10
CA ALA A 552 9.59 -2.41 -45.54
C ALA A 552 8.21 -1.90 -45.97
N VAL A 553 7.15 -2.33 -45.27
CA VAL A 553 5.79 -1.85 -45.51
C VAL A 553 5.70 -0.35 -45.23
N ASN A 554 6.32 0.09 -44.13
CA ASN A 554 6.25 1.51 -43.76
C ASN A 554 7.02 2.39 -44.76
N LEU A 555 8.19 1.95 -45.20
CA LEU A 555 8.96 2.69 -46.20
C LEU A 555 8.25 2.72 -47.56
N TYR A 556 7.60 1.62 -47.96
CA TYR A 556 6.81 1.58 -49.19
C TYR A 556 5.71 2.64 -49.18
N ARG A 557 4.96 2.73 -48.08
CA ARG A 557 3.89 3.72 -47.90
C ARG A 557 4.43 5.14 -47.90
N TYR A 558 5.49 5.41 -47.13
CA TYR A 558 6.16 6.72 -47.14
C TYR A 558 6.54 7.15 -48.57
N ILE A 559 7.11 6.24 -49.38
CA ILE A 559 7.42 6.51 -50.79
C ILE A 559 6.15 6.87 -51.57
N MET A 560 5.08 6.08 -51.45
CA MET A 560 3.83 6.29 -52.19
C MET A 560 3.09 7.57 -51.77
N ASP A 561 3.11 7.91 -50.49
CA ASP A 561 2.52 9.13 -49.94
C ASP A 561 3.26 10.35 -50.51
N ARG A 562 4.60 10.34 -50.48
CA ARG A 562 5.42 11.44 -51.01
C ARG A 562 5.25 11.68 -52.50
N ILE A 563 4.97 10.62 -53.28
CA ILE A 563 4.68 10.74 -54.71
C ILE A 563 3.29 11.33 -54.94
N SER A 564 2.34 11.08 -54.04
CA SER A 564 0.94 11.50 -54.17
C SER A 564 0.67 12.89 -53.57
N GLU A 565 1.55 13.38 -52.71
CA GLU A 565 1.45 14.69 -52.08
C GLU A 565 1.65 15.84 -53.08
N VAL A 566 0.81 16.87 -52.95
CA VAL A 566 0.99 18.14 -53.67
C VAL A 566 1.98 19.00 -52.88
N ASN A 567 3.24 19.01 -53.31
CA ASN A 567 4.27 19.80 -52.66
C ASN A 567 4.22 21.28 -53.08
N VAL A 568 4.55 22.17 -52.15
CA VAL A 568 4.77 23.59 -52.43
C VAL A 568 6.23 23.77 -52.84
N PRO A 569 6.53 24.48 -53.94
CA PRO A 569 7.90 24.69 -54.38
C PRO A 569 8.71 25.46 -53.33
N LYS A 570 9.80 24.84 -52.87
CA LYS A 570 10.71 25.41 -51.85
C LYS A 570 11.72 26.36 -52.49
N THR A 571 11.29 27.57 -52.84
CA THR A 571 12.14 28.57 -53.52
C THR A 571 13.27 29.14 -52.67
N ASP A 572 13.15 29.04 -51.34
CA ASP A 572 14.10 29.64 -50.40
C ASP A 572 15.12 28.62 -49.85
N ASP A 573 14.95 27.33 -50.18
CA ASP A 573 15.83 26.27 -49.72
C ASP A 573 17.08 26.15 -50.61
N THR A 574 18.22 26.58 -50.06
CA THR A 574 19.50 26.61 -50.78
C THR A 574 19.99 25.23 -51.21
N GLU A 575 19.64 24.17 -50.47
CA GLU A 575 20.08 22.80 -50.76
C GLU A 575 19.27 22.22 -51.92
N ILE A 576 17.94 22.34 -51.86
CA ILE A 576 17.03 21.94 -52.95
C ILE A 576 17.35 22.72 -54.25
N LEU A 577 17.62 24.03 -54.15
CA LEU A 577 18.04 24.84 -55.29
C LEU A 577 19.33 24.34 -55.95
N SER A 578 20.31 23.93 -55.13
CA SER A 578 21.58 23.38 -55.61
C SER A 578 21.36 22.05 -56.34
N MET A 579 20.56 21.16 -55.75
CA MET A 579 20.18 19.87 -56.32
C MET A 579 19.41 20.04 -57.64
N MET A 580 18.44 20.96 -57.71
CA MET A 580 17.70 21.29 -58.94
C MET A 580 18.62 21.79 -60.05
N LYS A 581 19.56 22.70 -59.75
CA LYS A 581 20.55 23.19 -60.74
C LYS A 581 21.42 22.05 -61.27
N LYS A 582 21.83 21.13 -60.41
CA LYS A 582 22.57 19.93 -60.80
C LYS A 582 21.73 19.04 -61.71
N ALA A 583 20.47 18.80 -61.37
CA ALA A 583 19.55 17.98 -62.17
C ALA A 583 19.34 18.54 -63.59
N LEU A 584 19.12 19.85 -63.71
CA LEU A 584 18.99 20.53 -65.01
C LEU A 584 20.28 20.47 -65.83
N LYS A 585 21.44 20.65 -65.19
CA LYS A 585 22.75 20.58 -65.86
C LYS A 585 23.04 19.18 -66.43
N GLU A 586 22.63 18.14 -65.70
CA GLU A 586 22.87 16.75 -66.07
C GLU A 586 21.73 16.15 -66.93
N ASN A 587 20.72 16.95 -67.31
CA ASN A 587 19.53 16.51 -68.04
C ASN A 587 18.83 15.30 -67.38
N ILE A 588 18.73 15.31 -66.04
CA ILE A 588 18.04 14.25 -65.30
C ILE A 588 16.54 14.37 -65.58
N PRO A 589 15.87 13.29 -66.04
CA PRO A 589 14.42 13.30 -66.23
C PRO A 589 13.69 13.64 -64.92
N PRO A 590 12.60 14.42 -64.95
CA PRO A 590 11.79 14.75 -63.77
C PRO A 590 10.92 13.55 -63.35
N GLU A 591 11.57 12.42 -63.10
CA GLU A 591 10.96 11.18 -62.62
C GLU A 591 11.59 10.86 -61.24
N PRO A 592 10.79 10.60 -60.19
CA PRO A 592 11.30 10.55 -58.80
C PRO A 592 12.39 9.52 -58.55
N LEU A 593 12.37 8.37 -59.23
CA LEU A 593 13.41 7.35 -59.14
C LEU A 593 14.74 7.87 -59.67
N HIS A 594 14.72 8.51 -60.85
CA HIS A 594 15.92 9.06 -61.47
C HIS A 594 16.53 10.19 -60.63
N VAL A 595 15.70 11.10 -60.14
CA VAL A 595 16.15 12.22 -59.30
C VAL A 595 16.73 11.70 -57.98
N ALA A 596 16.04 10.80 -57.28
CA ALA A 596 16.54 10.20 -56.04
C ALA A 596 17.88 9.47 -56.24
N TYR A 597 17.99 8.65 -57.30
CA TYR A 597 19.19 7.86 -57.58
C TYR A 597 20.39 8.70 -58.01
N MET A 598 20.20 9.60 -58.98
CA MET A 598 21.31 10.36 -59.59
C MET A 598 21.80 11.50 -58.70
N LEU A 599 20.92 12.05 -57.85
CA LEU A 599 21.30 13.06 -56.86
C LEU A 599 21.70 12.47 -55.50
N ASP A 600 21.63 11.15 -55.34
CA ASP A 600 21.93 10.42 -54.10
C ASP A 600 21.14 10.95 -52.90
N THR A 601 19.83 11.09 -53.07
CA THR A 601 18.93 11.69 -52.09
C THR A 601 17.70 10.82 -51.81
N GLY A 602 16.96 11.15 -50.74
CA GLY A 602 15.72 10.46 -50.37
C GLY A 602 14.55 10.87 -51.26
N ILE A 603 13.46 10.09 -51.21
CA ILE A 603 12.30 10.29 -52.10
C ILE A 603 11.58 11.62 -51.84
N GLY A 604 11.44 12.05 -50.58
CA GLY A 604 10.82 13.32 -50.22
C GLY A 604 11.64 14.48 -50.78
N THR A 605 12.94 14.46 -50.56
CA THR A 605 13.87 15.44 -51.13
C THR A 605 13.84 15.44 -52.66
N ALA A 606 13.76 14.26 -53.30
CA ALA A 606 13.66 14.16 -54.76
C ALA A 606 12.34 14.78 -55.29
N MET A 607 11.23 14.59 -54.59
CA MET A 607 9.94 15.19 -54.93
C MET A 607 9.95 16.72 -54.78
N ASP A 608 10.64 17.25 -53.77
CA ASP A 608 10.85 18.70 -53.62
C ASP A 608 11.63 19.29 -54.81
N VAL A 609 12.69 18.60 -55.25
CA VAL A 609 13.47 19.00 -56.43
C VAL A 609 12.62 19.00 -57.69
N ILE A 610 11.82 17.96 -57.93
CA ILE A 610 10.93 17.87 -59.12
C ILE A 610 9.90 18.99 -59.10
N THR A 611 9.27 19.22 -57.95
CA THR A 611 8.27 20.29 -57.78
C THR A 611 8.86 21.66 -58.13
N LEU A 612 10.10 21.91 -57.72
CA LEU A 612 10.80 23.15 -58.05
C LEU A 612 11.20 23.23 -59.53
N MET A 613 11.60 22.11 -60.15
CA MET A 613 11.86 22.03 -61.60
C MET A 613 10.61 22.40 -62.42
N ASP A 614 9.46 21.83 -62.05
CA ASP A 614 8.18 22.08 -62.72
C ASP A 614 7.72 23.54 -62.54
N TYR A 615 7.88 24.09 -61.33
CA TYR A 615 7.59 25.50 -61.05
C TYR A 615 8.43 26.44 -61.92
N MET A 616 9.74 26.18 -62.04
CA MET A 616 10.65 26.99 -62.86
C MET A 616 10.38 26.84 -64.36
N ALA A 617 10.00 25.65 -64.83
CA ALA A 617 9.59 25.44 -66.22
C ALA A 617 8.31 26.22 -66.56
N GLY A 618 7.32 26.22 -65.64
CA GLY A 618 6.10 26.99 -65.78
C GLY A 618 6.31 28.51 -65.75
N MET A 619 7.25 29.00 -64.93
CA MET A 619 7.64 30.42 -64.93
C MET A 619 8.23 30.86 -66.28
N LYS A 620 9.15 30.06 -66.85
CA LYS A 620 9.74 30.36 -68.16
C LYS A 620 8.73 30.38 -69.29
N GLN A 621 7.75 29.46 -69.27
CA GLN A 621 6.65 29.46 -70.25
C GLN A 621 5.80 30.73 -70.16
N ARG A 622 5.45 31.16 -68.94
CA ARG A 622 4.68 32.40 -68.72
C ARG A 622 5.45 33.67 -69.07
N GLU A 623 6.77 33.67 -68.91
CA GLU A 623 7.63 34.77 -69.37
C GLU A 623 7.74 34.82 -70.90
N SER A 624 7.73 33.67 -71.58
CA SER A 624 7.72 33.59 -73.05
C SER A 624 6.37 33.87 -73.70
N GLU A 625 5.26 33.74 -72.97
CA GLU A 625 3.91 34.09 -73.44
C GLU A 625 3.56 35.57 -73.24
N ASN A 626 4.32 36.28 -72.38
CA ASN A 626 4.17 37.72 -72.11
C ASN A 626 5.20 38.61 -72.85
N GLN A 627 6.08 38.00 -73.66
CA GLN A 627 6.97 38.68 -74.63
C GLN A 627 6.44 38.46 -76.04
#